data_AF-A0A3S1CG83-F1
#
_entry.id   AF-A0A3S1CG83-F1
#
_cell.length_a   1.000
_cell.length_b   1.000
_cell.length_c   1.000
_cell.angle_alpha   90.00
_cell.angle_beta   90.00
_cell.angle_gamma   90.00
#
_symmetry.space_group_name_H-M   'P 1'
#
loop_
_entity.id
_entity.type
_entity.pdbx_description
1 polymer ?
#
loop_
_entity_poly.entity_id
_entity_poly.type
_entity_poly.pdbx_seq_one_letter_code
_entity_poly.pdbx_strand_id
1 'polypeptide(L)'
;MTGNYKSLIDKICPNAVITVDRFHVTKIIHEELNQARIAEKKTALDLNIKDREKVFDSLKGNKFTILKAEDNLTDKQKEKLDTIREASPLIATMHSLKEEFRDLFDTSEDSGTGILGLLDWLEKAEPYYQKSVKTAKSAGGVLPRRALQLNGGLEK
;
A
#
# COMPACT_ATOMS: atom_id res chain seq x y z
N MET A 1 10.64 18.47 15.09
CA MET A 1 9.64 18.62 16.17
C MET A 1 8.57 17.56 15.96
N THR A 2 8.73 16.38 16.55
CA THR A 2 7.82 15.24 16.38
C THR A 2 7.63 14.59 17.73
N GLY A 3 6.94 15.30 18.60
CA GLY A 3 6.57 14.85 19.92
C GLY A 3 5.26 15.52 20.30
N ASN A 4 4.41 14.76 20.98
CA ASN A 4 3.21 15.20 21.70
C ASN A 4 1.81 15.18 21.06
N TYR A 5 1.60 14.77 19.80
CA TYR A 5 0.20 14.66 19.32
C TYR A 5 -0.53 13.44 19.91
N LYS A 6 0.11 12.26 19.92
CA LYS A 6 -0.49 11.03 20.44
C LYS A 6 -0.82 11.10 21.93
N SER A 7 0.12 11.57 22.74
CA SER A 7 -0.07 11.78 24.17
C SER A 7 -1.09 12.88 24.50
N LEU A 8 -1.30 13.86 23.61
CA LEU A 8 -2.34 14.87 23.75
C LEU A 8 -3.71 14.28 23.41
N ILE A 9 -3.80 13.46 22.36
CA ILE A 9 -5.02 12.72 21.99
C ILE A 9 -5.40 11.76 23.11
N ASP A 10 -4.46 11.01 23.68
CA ASP A 10 -4.73 10.09 24.79
C ASP A 10 -5.25 10.82 26.05
N LYS A 11 -4.84 12.08 26.25
CA LYS A 11 -5.30 12.93 27.36
C LYS A 11 -6.66 13.57 27.10
N ILE A 12 -6.91 14.06 25.89
CA ILE A 12 -8.13 14.80 25.53
C ILE A 12 -9.26 13.83 25.15
N CYS A 13 -8.91 12.72 24.50
CA CYS A 13 -9.82 11.72 23.96
C CYS A 13 -9.34 10.29 24.32
N PRO A 14 -9.41 9.89 25.61
CA PRO A 14 -8.90 8.59 26.08
C PRO A 14 -9.59 7.37 25.44
N ASN A 15 -10.81 7.56 24.91
CA ASN A 15 -11.58 6.52 24.23
C ASN A 15 -11.41 6.54 22.69
N ALA A 16 -10.47 7.34 22.16
CA ALA A 16 -10.26 7.44 20.72
C ALA A 16 -9.70 6.11 20.17
N VAL A 17 -10.43 5.51 19.24
CA VAL A 17 -9.97 4.33 18.50
C VAL A 17 -8.97 4.79 17.44
N ILE A 18 -7.70 4.40 17.60
CA ILE A 18 -6.71 4.63 16.56
C ILE A 18 -7.05 3.71 15.38
N THR A 19 -7.09 4.27 14.19
CA THR A 19 -7.50 3.56 12.98
C THR A 19 -6.42 3.74 11.93
N VAL A 20 -6.10 2.66 11.22
CA VAL A 20 -5.21 2.72 10.06
C VAL A 20 -5.83 3.61 8.98
N ASP A 21 -5.20 4.75 8.69
CA ASP A 21 -5.57 5.60 7.57
C ASP A 21 -5.11 4.95 6.25
N ARG A 22 -6.09 4.45 5.48
CA ARG A 22 -5.87 3.86 4.15
C ARG A 22 -5.03 4.75 3.25
N PHE A 23 -5.29 6.05 3.20
CA PHE A 23 -4.59 6.96 2.28
C PHE A 23 -3.15 7.16 2.68
N HIS A 24 -2.88 7.25 3.98
CA HIS A 24 -1.53 7.37 4.49
C HIS A 24 -0.70 6.11 4.17
N VAL A 25 -1.23 4.92 4.45
CA VAL A 25 -0.52 3.66 4.14
C VAL A 25 -0.36 3.48 2.63
N THR A 26 -1.40 3.75 1.83
CA THR A 26 -1.32 3.69 0.35
C THR A 26 -0.22 4.60 -0.20
N LYS A 27 -0.06 5.80 0.36
CA LYS A 27 1.02 6.72 -0.04
C LYS A 27 2.39 6.09 0.22
N ILE A 28 2.60 5.47 1.37
CA ILE A 28 3.87 4.83 1.72
C ILE A 28 4.14 3.61 0.82
N ILE A 29 3.11 2.81 0.53
CA ILE A 29 3.18 1.68 -0.42
C ILE A 29 3.65 2.19 -1.80
N HIS A 30 3.06 3.29 -2.30
CA HIS A 30 3.47 3.89 -3.57
C HIS A 30 4.92 4.38 -3.56
N GLU A 31 5.37 4.96 -2.45
CA GLU A 31 6.75 5.40 -2.27
C GLU A 31 7.72 4.21 -2.30
N GLU A 32 7.46 3.14 -1.54
CA GLU A 32 8.28 1.93 -1.49
C GLU A 32 8.34 1.22 -2.86
N LEU A 33 7.21 1.11 -3.56
CA LEU A 33 7.16 0.54 -4.91
C LEU A 33 7.99 1.34 -5.92
N ASN A 34 7.95 2.67 -5.85
CA ASN A 34 8.79 3.50 -6.69
C ASN A 34 10.29 3.38 -6.34
N GLN A 35 10.63 3.20 -5.06
CA GLN A 35 12.03 2.94 -4.66
C GLN A 35 12.51 1.59 -5.20
N ALA A 36 11.71 0.53 -5.09
CA ALA A 36 12.02 -0.78 -5.65
C ALA A 36 12.25 -0.71 -7.16
N ARG A 37 11.41 0.03 -7.90
CA ARG A 37 11.59 0.25 -9.34
C ARG A 37 12.93 0.93 -9.67
N ILE A 38 13.35 1.91 -8.87
CA ILE A 38 14.64 2.60 -9.06
C ILE A 38 15.80 1.65 -8.77
N ALA A 39 15.70 0.85 -7.72
CA ALA A 39 16.70 -0.14 -7.36
C ALA A 39 16.86 -1.21 -8.44
N GLU A 40 15.75 -1.78 -8.92
CA GLU A 40 15.74 -2.80 -9.98
C GLU A 40 16.35 -2.27 -11.29
N LYS A 41 16.07 -1.01 -11.64
CA LYS A 41 16.73 -0.36 -12.77
C LYS A 41 18.24 -0.27 -12.56
N LYS A 42 18.68 0.17 -11.39
CA LYS A 42 20.10 0.30 -11.06
C LYS A 42 20.79 -1.07 -11.13
N THR A 43 20.18 -2.11 -10.59
CA THR A 43 20.68 -3.48 -10.69
C THR A 43 20.77 -3.96 -12.14
N ALA A 44 19.78 -3.64 -12.99
CA ALA A 44 19.84 -3.98 -14.41
C ALA A 44 21.02 -3.29 -15.14
N LEU A 45 21.29 -2.02 -14.80
CA LEU A 45 22.45 -1.27 -15.30
C LEU A 45 23.77 -1.90 -14.83
N ASP A 46 23.89 -2.18 -13.54
CA ASP A 46 25.11 -2.73 -12.93
C ASP A 46 25.43 -4.14 -13.49
N LEU A 47 24.40 -4.93 -13.79
CA LEU A 47 24.52 -6.27 -14.40
C LEU A 47 24.54 -6.26 -15.94
N ASN A 48 24.45 -5.07 -16.56
CA ASN A 48 24.45 -4.88 -18.01
C ASN A 48 23.35 -5.67 -18.76
N ILE A 49 22.19 -5.86 -18.12
CA ILE A 49 21.04 -6.57 -18.69
C ILE A 49 20.18 -5.57 -19.48
N LYS A 50 20.56 -5.36 -20.75
CA LYS A 50 19.99 -4.33 -21.63
C LYS A 50 18.46 -4.40 -21.80
N ASP A 51 17.88 -5.59 -21.83
CA ASP A 51 16.44 -5.74 -22.04
C ASP A 51 15.66 -5.29 -20.80
N ARG A 52 16.13 -5.69 -19.62
CA ARG A 52 15.55 -5.27 -18.33
C ARG A 52 15.71 -3.76 -18.12
N GLU A 53 16.87 -3.21 -18.45
CA GLU A 53 17.13 -1.77 -18.40
C GLU A 53 16.14 -0.99 -19.27
N LYS A 54 15.97 -1.39 -20.54
CA LYS A 54 15.02 -0.75 -21.48
C LYS A 54 13.59 -0.76 -20.96
N VAL A 55 13.14 -1.86 -20.36
CA VAL A 55 11.80 -1.95 -19.75
C VAL A 55 11.64 -0.88 -18.66
N PHE A 56 12.62 -0.77 -17.75
CA PHE A 56 12.57 0.22 -16.68
C PHE A 56 12.83 1.66 -17.13
N ASP A 57 13.56 1.88 -18.24
CA ASP A 57 13.72 3.20 -18.82
C ASP A 57 12.48 3.70 -19.53
N SER A 58 11.72 2.79 -20.15
CA SER A 58 10.40 3.11 -20.72
C SER A 58 9.43 3.66 -19.67
N LEU A 59 9.66 3.38 -18.39
CA LEU A 59 8.87 3.88 -17.26
C LEU A 59 9.27 5.29 -16.80
N LYS A 60 10.38 5.84 -17.29
CA LYS A 60 10.81 7.20 -16.96
C LYS A 60 9.77 8.20 -17.51
N GLY A 61 9.06 8.87 -16.60
CA GLY A 61 7.95 9.77 -16.94
C GLY A 61 6.57 9.10 -16.98
N ASN A 62 6.48 7.77 -16.95
CA ASN A 62 5.22 7.02 -16.97
C ASN A 62 5.03 6.16 -15.70
N LYS A 63 5.46 6.68 -14.55
CA LYS A 63 5.35 5.99 -13.24
C LYS A 63 3.91 5.56 -12.92
N PHE A 64 2.93 6.23 -13.51
CA PHE A 64 1.51 5.99 -13.29
C PHE A 64 1.06 4.62 -13.80
N THR A 65 1.80 3.96 -14.70
CA THR A 65 1.47 2.60 -15.13
C THR A 65 1.46 1.59 -13.98
N ILE A 66 2.32 1.79 -12.98
CA ILE A 66 2.45 0.88 -11.82
C ILE A 66 1.65 1.40 -10.61
N LEU A 67 1.48 2.72 -10.51
CA LEU A 67 0.84 3.34 -9.35
C LEU A 67 -0.69 3.45 -9.49
N LYS A 68 -1.21 3.54 -10.72
CA LYS A 68 -2.65 3.59 -10.96
C LYS A 68 -3.26 2.22 -10.68
N ALA A 69 -4.51 2.21 -10.23
CA ALA A 69 -5.26 0.97 -10.05
C ALA A 69 -5.50 0.28 -11.39
N GLU A 70 -5.52 -1.07 -11.40
CA GLU A 70 -5.58 -1.87 -12.63
C GLU A 70 -6.84 -1.61 -13.45
N ASP A 71 -7.99 -1.47 -12.78
CA ASP A 71 -9.28 -1.19 -13.42
C ASP A 71 -9.30 0.13 -14.19
N ASN A 72 -8.41 1.06 -13.81
CA ASN A 72 -8.32 2.37 -14.42
C ASN A 72 -7.22 2.44 -15.50
N LEU A 73 -6.48 1.37 -15.76
CA LEU A 73 -5.46 1.34 -16.80
C LEU A 73 -6.10 1.23 -18.19
N THR A 74 -5.56 1.97 -19.16
CA THR A 74 -5.89 1.74 -20.58
C THR A 74 -5.24 0.45 -21.09
N ASP A 75 -5.71 -0.11 -22.20
CA ASP A 75 -5.15 -1.35 -22.75
C ASP A 75 -3.64 -1.27 -22.98
N LYS A 76 -3.16 -0.15 -23.54
CA LYS A 76 -1.72 0.13 -23.71
C LYS A 76 -0.95 0.18 -22.39
N GLN A 77 -1.60 0.62 -21.30
CA GLN A 77 -0.97 0.64 -19.98
C GLN A 77 -0.95 -0.76 -19.34
N LYS A 78 -1.95 -1.60 -19.61
CA LYS A 78 -1.99 -3.01 -19.16
C LYS A 78 -0.91 -3.83 -19.84
N GLU A 79 -0.78 -3.77 -21.17
CA GLU A 79 0.30 -4.45 -21.90
C GLU A 79 1.69 -4.07 -21.38
N LYS A 80 1.86 -2.78 -21.06
CA LYS A 80 3.11 -2.28 -20.48
C LYS A 80 3.32 -2.80 -19.05
N LEU A 81 2.28 -2.88 -18.24
CA LEU A 81 2.35 -3.48 -16.91
C LEU A 81 2.76 -4.95 -16.99
N ASP A 82 2.23 -5.71 -17.94
CA ASP A 82 2.59 -7.12 -18.13
C ASP A 82 4.05 -7.29 -18.55
N THR A 83 4.54 -6.44 -19.45
CA THR A 83 5.97 -6.40 -19.82
C THR A 83 6.87 -6.15 -18.60
N ILE A 84 6.42 -5.31 -17.66
CA ILE A 84 7.16 -5.00 -16.42
C ILE A 84 7.14 -6.17 -15.46
N ARG A 85 5.99 -6.85 -15.34
CA ARG A 85 5.83 -8.04 -14.50
C ARG A 85 6.76 -9.17 -14.97
N GLU A 86 6.87 -9.36 -16.28
CA GLU A 86 7.80 -10.32 -16.88
C GLU A 86 9.27 -9.95 -16.62
N ALA A 87 9.60 -8.67 -16.71
CA ALA A 87 10.97 -8.19 -16.50
C ALA A 87 11.43 -8.23 -15.03
N SER A 88 10.50 -8.14 -14.06
CA SER A 88 10.82 -8.20 -12.64
C SER A 88 9.73 -8.86 -11.81
N PRO A 89 9.97 -10.11 -11.34
CA PRO A 89 9.08 -10.78 -10.40
C PRO A 89 8.88 -9.98 -9.11
N LEU A 90 9.91 -9.25 -8.66
CA LEU A 90 9.80 -8.40 -7.47
C LEU A 90 8.75 -7.31 -7.66
N ILE A 91 8.81 -6.58 -8.78
CA ILE A 91 7.83 -5.52 -9.08
C ILE A 91 6.44 -6.10 -9.30
N ALA A 92 6.34 -7.29 -9.91
CA ALA A 92 5.07 -8.00 -10.07
C ALA A 92 4.41 -8.32 -8.71
N THR A 93 5.17 -8.88 -7.76
CA THR A 93 4.67 -9.19 -6.42
C THR A 93 4.27 -7.93 -5.67
N MET A 94 5.12 -6.91 -5.68
CA MET A 94 4.82 -5.64 -5.02
C MET A 94 3.56 -4.98 -5.60
N HIS A 95 3.41 -4.97 -6.92
CA HIS A 95 2.20 -4.44 -7.56
C HIS A 95 0.94 -5.20 -7.14
N SER A 96 1.00 -6.53 -7.09
CA SER A 96 -0.13 -7.37 -6.69
C SER A 96 -0.54 -7.11 -5.24
N LEU A 97 0.44 -7.00 -4.33
CA LEU A 97 0.19 -6.62 -2.94
C LEU A 97 -0.41 -5.22 -2.78
N LYS A 98 -0.04 -4.27 -3.65
CA LYS A 98 -0.64 -2.92 -3.68
C LYS A 98 -2.12 -2.99 -4.05
N GLU A 99 -2.50 -3.78 -5.06
CA GLU A 99 -3.91 -3.98 -5.42
C GLU A 99 -4.67 -4.75 -4.33
N GLU A 100 -4.10 -5.81 -3.75
CA GLU A 100 -4.70 -6.55 -2.63
C GLU A 100 -4.99 -5.62 -1.44
N PHE A 101 -4.05 -4.72 -1.11
CA PHE A 101 -4.28 -3.69 -0.09
C PHE A 101 -5.43 -2.77 -0.46
N ARG A 102 -5.53 -2.35 -1.73
CA ARG A 102 -6.62 -1.47 -2.18
C ARG A 102 -7.97 -2.17 -2.02
N ASP A 103 -8.05 -3.41 -2.48
CA ASP A 103 -9.26 -4.21 -2.55
C ASP A 103 -9.77 -4.57 -1.16
N LEU A 104 -8.87 -4.80 -0.19
CA LEU A 104 -9.22 -5.02 1.21
C LEU A 104 -10.12 -3.90 1.77
N PHE A 105 -9.84 -2.64 1.43
CA PHE A 105 -10.63 -1.49 1.90
C PHE A 105 -11.86 -1.19 1.03
N ASP A 106 -11.91 -1.71 -0.20
CA ASP A 106 -13.06 -1.52 -1.09
C ASP A 106 -14.11 -2.63 -0.93
N THR A 107 -13.72 -3.81 -0.44
CA THR A 107 -14.59 -5.00 -0.32
C THR A 107 -15.02 -5.36 1.10
N SER A 108 -14.33 -4.85 2.14
CA SER A 108 -14.69 -5.18 3.52
C SER A 108 -15.93 -4.40 3.99
N GLU A 109 -17.07 -5.07 4.02
CA GLU A 109 -18.32 -4.55 4.62
C GLU A 109 -18.35 -4.75 6.14
N ASP A 110 -17.68 -5.80 6.63
CA ASP A 110 -17.59 -6.20 8.04
C ASP A 110 -16.21 -5.90 8.65
N SER A 111 -16.22 -5.44 9.90
CA SER A 111 -15.01 -5.04 10.61
C SER A 111 -14.10 -6.21 10.98
N GLY A 112 -14.66 -7.37 11.34
CA GLY A 112 -13.89 -8.57 11.68
C GLY A 112 -13.15 -9.14 10.48
N THR A 113 -13.84 -9.25 9.35
CA THR A 113 -13.29 -9.71 8.07
C THR A 113 -12.21 -8.75 7.55
N GLY A 114 -12.42 -7.44 7.69
CA GLY A 114 -11.41 -6.43 7.32
C GLY A 114 -10.15 -6.48 8.19
N ILE A 115 -10.28 -6.77 9.50
CA ILE A 115 -9.12 -6.97 10.38
C ILE A 115 -8.32 -8.19 9.96
N LEU A 116 -8.97 -9.34 9.76
CA LEU A 116 -8.30 -10.58 9.39
C LEU A 116 -7.59 -10.42 8.05
N GLY A 117 -8.26 -9.85 7.05
CA GLY A 117 -7.62 -9.59 5.76
C GLY A 117 -6.46 -8.61 5.84
N LEU A 118 -6.50 -7.61 6.74
CA LEU A 118 -5.34 -6.75 6.96
C LEU A 118 -4.19 -7.49 7.64
N LEU A 119 -4.45 -8.35 8.62
CA LEU A 119 -3.42 -9.16 9.27
C LEU A 119 -2.72 -10.08 8.27
N ASP A 120 -3.49 -10.78 7.44
CA ASP A 120 -2.97 -11.62 6.36
C ASP A 120 -2.13 -10.81 5.37
N TRP A 121 -2.62 -9.63 4.98
CA TRP A 121 -1.87 -8.74 4.09
C TRP A 121 -0.56 -8.26 4.74
N LEU A 122 -0.57 -7.89 6.02
CA LEU A 122 0.63 -7.43 6.73
C LEU A 122 1.71 -8.51 6.78
N GLU A 123 1.32 -9.78 6.94
CA GLU A 123 2.24 -10.92 6.92
C GLU A 123 2.88 -11.08 5.53
N LYS A 124 2.06 -11.11 4.47
CA LYS A 124 2.54 -11.23 3.08
C LYS A 124 3.41 -10.04 2.66
N ALA A 125 3.07 -8.83 3.11
CA ALA A 125 3.69 -7.59 2.68
C ALA A 125 4.99 -7.27 3.43
N GLU A 126 5.24 -7.82 4.63
CA GLU A 126 6.43 -7.54 5.46
C GLU A 126 7.77 -7.58 4.69
N PRO A 127 8.09 -8.59 3.87
CA PRO A 127 9.37 -8.64 3.15
C PRO A 127 9.50 -7.55 2.07
N TYR A 128 8.40 -7.00 1.58
CA TYR A 128 8.37 -6.08 0.44
C TYR A 128 8.10 -4.61 0.82
N TYR A 129 7.30 -4.40 1.87
CA TYR A 129 6.73 -3.11 2.27
C TYR A 129 7.00 -2.80 3.74
N GLN A 130 8.26 -2.92 4.15
CA GLN A 130 8.68 -2.80 5.55
C GLN A 130 8.20 -1.50 6.21
N LYS A 131 8.22 -0.35 5.51
CA LYS A 131 7.76 0.92 6.09
C LYS A 131 6.25 1.01 6.16
N SER A 132 5.54 0.49 5.15
CA SER A 132 4.08 0.47 5.15
C SER A 132 3.55 -0.44 6.25
N VAL A 133 4.14 -1.63 6.42
CA VAL A 133 3.76 -2.59 7.46
C VAL A 133 4.06 -2.04 8.86
N LYS A 134 5.24 -1.43 9.08
CA LYS A 134 5.54 -0.74 10.34
C LYS A 134 4.54 0.37 10.65
N THR A 135 4.19 1.17 9.65
CA THR A 135 3.20 2.26 9.82
C THR A 135 1.83 1.71 10.20
N ALA A 136 1.34 0.69 9.48
CA ALA A 136 0.06 0.05 9.76
C ALA A 136 0.02 -0.59 11.16
N LYS A 137 1.10 -1.28 11.57
CA LYS A 137 1.23 -1.85 12.93
C LYS A 137 1.27 -0.78 14.02
N SER A 138 1.93 0.36 13.76
CA SER A 138 2.06 1.46 14.74
C SER A 138 0.76 2.25 14.97
N ALA A 139 -0.18 2.17 14.03
CA ALA A 139 -1.47 2.83 14.09
C ALA A 139 -2.51 2.11 14.99
N GLY A 140 -2.10 1.10 15.76
CA GLY A 140 -2.86 0.61 16.92
C GLY A 140 -4.28 0.14 16.61
N GLY A 141 -4.41 -1.05 16.00
CA GLY A 141 -5.71 -1.69 15.78
C GLY A 141 -6.41 -1.21 14.51
N VAL A 142 -6.87 -2.17 13.72
CA VAL A 142 -7.59 -1.92 12.48
C VAL A 142 -9.07 -1.89 12.85
N LEU A 143 -9.75 -0.76 12.74
CA LEU A 143 -11.21 -0.80 12.65
C LEU A 143 -11.64 0.07 11.48
N PRO A 144 -12.36 -0.47 10.48
CA PRO A 144 -12.82 0.34 9.36
C PRO A 144 -13.68 1.50 9.87
N ARG A 145 -13.49 2.68 9.27
CA ARG A 145 -14.09 3.97 9.66
C ARG A 145 -15.61 3.93 9.86
N ARG A 146 -16.30 2.94 9.28
CA ARG A 146 -17.76 2.74 9.38
C ARG A 146 -18.24 2.06 10.68
N ALA A 147 -17.39 1.30 11.37
CA ALA A 147 -17.77 0.66 12.64
C ALA A 147 -18.06 1.67 13.77
N LEU A 148 -17.50 2.88 13.68
CA LEU A 148 -17.76 3.98 14.60
C LEU A 148 -19.15 4.64 14.41
N GLN A 149 -19.81 4.44 13.26
CA GLN A 149 -21.12 5.05 13.01
C GLN A 149 -22.28 4.24 13.61
N LEU A 150 -22.06 3.00 14.05
CA LEU A 150 -23.10 2.13 14.60
C LEU A 150 -23.27 2.23 16.12
N ASN A 151 -22.33 2.86 16.84
CA ASN A 151 -22.39 3.02 18.30
C ASN A 151 -22.84 4.43 18.76
N GLY A 152 -23.21 5.32 17.84
CA GLY A 152 -23.68 6.68 18.17
C GLY A 152 -25.19 6.79 18.45
N GLY A 153 -25.89 5.68 18.59
CA GLY A 153 -27.35 5.61 18.68
C GLY A 153 -27.85 4.86 19.89
N LEU A 154 -27.35 5.15 21.10
CA LEU A 154 -27.95 4.72 22.36
C LEU A 154 -27.37 5.53 23.52
N GLU A 155 -27.89 6.74 23.71
CA GLU A 155 -28.02 7.34 25.05
C GLU A 155 -29.15 8.39 24.96
N LYS A 156 -30.26 8.07 25.65
CA LYS A 156 -31.35 8.98 25.99
C LYS A 156 -31.04 9.62 27.33
#